data_AF-A0AAW5YDH7-F1
#
_entry.id   AF-A0AAW5YDH7-F1
#
_cell.length_a   1.000
_cell.length_b   1.000
_cell.length_c   1.000
_cell.angle_alpha   90.00
_cell.angle_beta   90.00
_cell.angle_gamma   90.00
#
_symmetry.space_group_name_H-M   'P 1'
#
loop_
_entity.id
_entity.type
_entity.pdbx_description
1 polymer ?
#
loop_
_entity_poly.entity_id
_entity_poly.type
_entity_poly.pdbx_seq_one_letter_code
_entity_poly.pdbx_strand_id
1 'polypeptide(L)'
;MSKKEVRIQILDLQEQHCIGCVYRYSRDVAHCWTNCETGIRVNELGVLLGGRLGTEQKKPRTAKEWNRICKNAVKLSNKGLTYVEIAKKYSITTGNLHIQMKKRGLK
;
A
#
# COMPACT_ATOMS: atom_id res chain seq x y z
N MET A 1 -21.92 -15.60 4.20
CA MET A 1 -20.87 -15.89 5.19
C MET A 1 -20.77 -14.74 6.19
N SER A 2 -20.86 -15.04 7.48
CA SER A 2 -20.57 -14.11 8.56
C SER A 2 -19.06 -13.83 8.65
N LYS A 3 -18.68 -12.71 9.26
CA LYS A 3 -17.26 -12.41 9.54
C LYS A 3 -16.59 -13.46 10.43
N LYS A 4 -17.35 -14.29 11.16
CA LYS A 4 -16.84 -15.42 11.95
C LYS A 4 -16.48 -16.58 11.03
N GLU A 5 -17.38 -16.98 10.14
CA GLU A 5 -17.16 -18.06 9.17
C GLU A 5 -15.98 -17.76 8.24
N VAL A 6 -15.86 -16.51 7.77
CA VAL A 6 -14.72 -16.09 6.94
C VAL A 6 -13.38 -16.26 7.68
N ARG A 7 -13.33 -15.91 8.97
CA ARG A 7 -12.11 -16.07 9.77
C ARG A 7 -11.75 -17.54 9.99
N ILE A 8 -12.73 -18.38 10.26
CA ILE A 8 -12.51 -19.84 10.39
C ILE A 8 -11.94 -20.40 9.09
N GLN A 9 -12.56 -20.06 7.95
CA GLN A 9 -12.07 -20.51 6.64
C GLN A 9 -10.63 -20.06 6.34
N ILE A 10 -10.25 -18.84 6.73
CA ILE A 10 -8.85 -18.39 6.60
C ILE A 10 -7.92 -19.24 7.45
N LEU A 11 -8.28 -19.52 8.70
CA LEU A 11 -7.46 -20.32 9.61
C LEU A 11 -7.29 -21.75 9.09
N ASP A 12 -8.37 -22.39 8.63
CA ASP A 12 -8.35 -23.74 8.08
C ASP A 12 -7.43 -23.82 6.85
N LEU A 13 -7.55 -22.86 5.91
CA LEU A 13 -6.68 -22.79 4.73
C LEU A 13 -5.21 -22.61 5.11
N GLN A 14 -4.92 -21.78 6.12
CA GLN A 14 -3.56 -21.55 6.58
C GLN A 14 -2.97 -22.76 7.30
N GLU A 15 -3.77 -23.49 8.06
CA GLU A 15 -3.37 -24.72 8.73
C GLU A 15 -3.05 -25.83 7.72
N GLN A 16 -3.95 -26.04 6.76
CA GLN A 16 -3.84 -27.11 5.76
C GLN A 16 -2.70 -26.88 4.74
N HIS A 17 -2.46 -25.63 4.35
CA HIS A 17 -1.59 -25.35 3.20
C HIS A 17 -0.41 -24.42 3.50
N CYS A 18 -0.50 -23.58 4.54
CA CYS A 18 0.55 -22.60 4.83
C CYS A 18 1.50 -23.06 5.93
N ILE A 19 1.13 -24.00 6.81
CA ILE A 19 2.08 -24.56 7.80
C ILE A 19 3.19 -25.29 7.05
N GLY A 20 4.45 -24.93 7.34
CA GLY A 20 5.62 -25.48 6.65
C GLY A 20 5.86 -24.95 5.23
N CYS A 21 4.99 -24.10 4.69
CA CYS A 21 5.19 -23.51 3.36
C CYS A 21 6.40 -22.56 3.35
N VAL A 22 7.33 -22.78 2.41
CA VAL A 22 8.55 -21.97 2.25
C VAL A 22 8.27 -20.49 1.97
N TYR A 23 7.09 -20.19 1.40
CA TYR A 23 6.69 -18.82 1.08
C TYR A 23 6.01 -18.10 2.26
N ARG A 24 5.58 -18.79 3.31
CA ARG A 24 4.86 -18.18 4.45
C ARG A 24 5.65 -17.08 5.14
N TYR A 25 6.96 -17.25 5.24
CA TYR A 25 7.89 -16.29 5.84
C TYR A 25 8.84 -15.67 4.81
N SER A 26 8.53 -15.81 3.51
CA SER A 26 9.36 -15.28 2.44
C SER A 26 9.25 -13.76 2.36
N ARG A 27 10.34 -13.13 1.89
CA ARG A 27 10.35 -11.71 1.52
C ARG A 27 9.59 -11.46 0.20
N ASP A 28 9.38 -12.49 -0.61
CA ASP A 28 8.52 -12.43 -1.79
C ASP A 28 7.05 -12.59 -1.40
N VAL A 29 6.52 -11.56 -0.75
CA VAL A 29 5.11 -11.49 -0.34
C VAL A 29 4.14 -11.53 -1.52
N ALA A 30 4.62 -11.17 -2.72
CA ALA A 30 3.81 -11.14 -3.93
C ALA A 30 3.40 -12.54 -4.39
N HIS A 31 4.28 -13.54 -4.21
CA HIS A 31 4.00 -14.93 -4.60
C HIS A 31 2.64 -15.43 -4.09
N CYS A 32 2.37 -15.25 -2.80
CA CYS A 32 1.11 -15.70 -2.20
C CYS A 32 -0.11 -14.99 -2.77
N TRP A 33 0.02 -13.77 -3.28
CA TRP A 33 -1.10 -13.00 -3.81
C TRP A 33 -1.31 -13.15 -5.31
N THR A 34 -0.32 -13.67 -6.05
CA THR A 34 -0.39 -13.75 -7.52
C THR A 34 -0.25 -15.15 -8.09
N ASN A 35 0.46 -16.05 -7.40
CA ASN A 35 0.86 -17.35 -7.96
C ASN A 35 0.43 -18.55 -7.12
N CYS A 36 -0.17 -18.33 -5.95
CA CYS A 36 -0.59 -19.37 -5.02
C CYS A 36 -2.11 -19.35 -4.88
N GLU A 37 -2.80 -20.43 -5.25
CA GLU A 37 -4.26 -20.52 -5.18
C GLU A 37 -4.79 -20.31 -3.75
N THR A 38 -4.22 -21.01 -2.76
CA THR A 38 -4.56 -20.82 -1.34
C THR A 38 -4.33 -19.37 -0.91
N GLY A 39 -3.21 -18.78 -1.30
CA GLY A 39 -2.85 -17.41 -0.91
C GLY A 39 -3.77 -16.36 -1.54
N ILE A 40 -4.16 -16.55 -2.81
CA ILE A 40 -5.16 -15.74 -3.51
C ILE A 40 -6.48 -15.84 -2.76
N ARG A 41 -6.91 -17.05 -2.42
CA ARG A 41 -8.17 -17.27 -1.69
C ARG A 41 -8.18 -16.62 -0.31
N VAL A 42 -7.11 -16.77 0.45
CA VAL A 42 -6.96 -16.10 1.77
C VAL A 42 -7.00 -14.58 1.62
N ASN A 43 -6.39 -14.03 0.57
CA ASN A 43 -6.40 -12.59 0.29
C ASN A 43 -7.82 -12.08 -0.03
N GLU A 44 -8.59 -12.80 -0.87
CA GLU A 44 -10.00 -12.50 -1.14
C GLU A 44 -10.86 -12.51 0.13
N LEU A 45 -10.69 -13.54 0.97
CA LEU A 45 -11.40 -13.63 2.24
C LEU A 45 -11.04 -12.47 3.18
N GLY A 46 -9.78 -12.02 3.16
CA GLY A 46 -9.33 -10.83 3.88
C GLY A 46 -10.06 -9.55 3.45
N VAL A 47 -10.39 -9.40 2.17
CA VAL A 47 -11.19 -8.27 1.66
C VAL A 47 -12.59 -8.28 2.25
N LEU A 48 -13.22 -9.46 2.37
CA LEU A 48 -14.54 -9.61 3.00
C LEU A 48 -14.55 -9.20 4.48
N LEU A 49 -13.38 -9.19 5.13
CA LEU A 49 -13.19 -8.71 6.51
C LEU A 49 -12.90 -7.20 6.61
N GLY A 50 -12.86 -6.49 5.48
CA GLY A 50 -12.51 -5.06 5.41
C GLY A 50 -11.02 -4.79 5.15
N GLY A 51 -10.25 -5.83 4.79
CA GLY A 51 -8.89 -5.70 4.29
C GLY A 51 -8.82 -5.11 2.88
N ARG A 52 -7.60 -4.98 2.36
CA ARG A 52 -7.34 -4.63 0.95
C ARG A 52 -6.64 -5.79 0.27
N LEU A 53 -6.83 -5.94 -1.03
CA LEU A 53 -6.08 -6.90 -1.82
C LEU A 53 -4.58 -6.59 -1.70
N GLY A 54 -3.78 -7.62 -1.38
CA GLY A 54 -2.33 -7.50 -1.33
C GLY A 54 -1.70 -6.96 -2.62
N THR A 55 -2.28 -7.29 -3.78
CA THR A 55 -1.89 -6.77 -5.11
C THR A 55 -2.17 -5.28 -5.30
N GLU A 56 -3.10 -4.71 -4.53
CA GLU A 56 -3.48 -3.29 -4.59
C GLU A 56 -2.74 -2.43 -3.55
N GLN A 57 -1.77 -3.01 -2.82
CA GLN A 57 -0.95 -2.21 -1.92
C GLN A 57 -0.31 -1.06 -2.70
N LYS A 58 -0.63 0.17 -2.31
CA LYS A 58 -0.04 1.37 -2.90
C LYS A 58 1.47 1.27 -2.78
N LYS A 59 2.15 1.03 -3.90
CA LYS A 59 3.61 1.04 -3.95
C LYS A 59 4.08 2.38 -3.40
N PRO A 60 4.98 2.40 -2.40
CA PRO A 60 5.57 3.62 -1.93
C PRO A 60 6.18 4.36 -3.12
N ARG A 61 5.97 5.67 -3.21
CA ARG A 61 6.64 6.48 -4.24
C ARG A 61 8.14 6.39 -4.04
N THR A 62 8.84 6.15 -5.14
CA THR A 62 10.30 6.13 -5.20
C THR A 62 10.90 7.49 -4.86
N ALA A 63 12.18 7.52 -4.51
CA ALA A 63 12.90 8.77 -4.28
C ALA A 63 12.84 9.71 -5.51
N LYS A 64 12.90 9.14 -6.72
CA LYS A 64 12.80 9.87 -8.00
C LYS A 64 11.43 10.52 -8.19
N GLU A 65 10.35 9.80 -7.90
CA GLU A 65 9.00 10.36 -7.97
C GLU A 65 8.79 11.49 -6.96
N TRP A 66 9.25 11.29 -5.72
CA TRP A 66 9.20 12.34 -4.72
C TRP A 66 10.03 13.56 -5.09
N ASN A 67 11.23 13.38 -5.67
CA ASN A 67 12.03 14.50 -6.18
C ASN A 67 11.24 15.33 -7.21
N ARG A 68 10.54 14.66 -8.14
CA ARG A 68 9.69 15.32 -9.13
C ARG A 68 8.52 16.06 -8.48
N ILE A 69 7.83 15.42 -7.53
CA ILE A 69 6.70 16.01 -6.81
C ILE A 69 7.14 17.26 -6.04
N CYS A 70 8.20 17.18 -5.22
CA CYS A 70 8.64 18.30 -4.41
C CYS A 70 9.16 19.47 -5.26
N LYS A 71 9.90 19.22 -6.35
CA LYS A 71 10.31 20.28 -7.30
C LYS A 71 9.11 20.96 -7.95
N ASN A 72 8.09 20.19 -8.33
CA ASN A 72 6.86 20.75 -8.88
C ASN A 72 6.04 21.50 -7.83
N ALA A 73 6.04 21.07 -6.58
CA ALA A 73 5.37 21.77 -5.48
C ALA A 73 5.94 23.18 -5.28
N VAL A 74 7.27 23.35 -5.31
CA VAL A 74 7.91 24.67 -5.27
C VAL A 74 7.46 25.53 -6.45
N LYS A 75 7.48 24.99 -7.68
CA LYS A 75 7.04 25.73 -8.88
C LYS A 75 5.57 26.15 -8.82
N LEU A 76 4.69 25.28 -8.34
CA LEU A 76 3.26 25.57 -8.21
C LEU A 76 2.99 26.58 -7.09
N SER A 77 3.73 26.49 -5.98
CA SER A 77 3.64 27.46 -4.89
C SER A 77 4.09 28.86 -5.34
N ASN A 78 5.16 28.96 -6.14
CA ASN A 78 5.58 30.22 -6.75
C ASN A 78 4.56 30.79 -7.74
N LYS A 79 3.63 29.97 -8.25
CA LYS A 79 2.50 30.39 -9.09
C LYS A 79 1.23 30.71 -8.28
N GLY A 80 1.32 30.73 -6.95
CA GLY A 80 0.23 31.10 -6.06
C GLY A 80 -0.61 29.93 -5.52
N LEU A 81 -0.34 28.67 -5.88
CA LEU A 81 -1.08 27.54 -5.31
C LEU A 81 -0.66 27.28 -3.86
N THR A 82 -1.63 26.98 -3.01
CA THR A 82 -1.38 26.54 -1.64
C THR A 82 -0.87 25.10 -1.62
N TYR A 83 -0.11 24.73 -0.58
CA TYR A 83 0.34 23.34 -0.39
C TYR A 83 -0.81 22.37 -0.19
N VAL A 84 -1.98 22.84 0.27
CA VAL A 84 -3.20 22.03 0.36
C VAL A 84 -3.71 21.64 -1.03
N GLU A 85 -3.79 22.59 -1.97
CA GLU A 85 -4.20 22.32 -3.35
C GLU A 85 -3.19 21.43 -4.08
N ILE A 86 -1.89 21.67 -3.86
CA ILE A 86 -0.83 20.87 -4.46
C ILE A 86 -0.88 19.42 -3.94
N ALA A 87 -1.06 19.23 -2.62
CA ALA A 87 -1.15 17.91 -2.03
C ALA A 87 -2.35 17.11 -2.57
N LYS A 88 -3.51 17.77 -2.73
CA LYS A 88 -4.70 17.18 -3.38
C LYS A 88 -4.40 16.70 -4.80
N LYS A 89 -3.69 17.50 -5.60
CA LYS A 89 -3.30 17.16 -6.99
C LYS A 89 -2.46 15.87 -7.08
N TYR A 90 -1.66 15.58 -6.06
CA TYR A 90 -0.84 14.37 -5.99
C TYR A 90 -1.48 13.26 -5.14
N SER A 91 -2.73 13.42 -4.68
CA SER A 91 -3.41 12.47 -3.78
C SER A 91 -2.55 12.12 -2.55
N ILE A 92 -1.95 13.13 -1.94
CA ILE A 92 -1.18 13.04 -0.69
C ILE A 92 -1.72 14.02 0.33
N THR A 93 -1.39 13.79 1.60
CA THR A 93 -1.69 14.75 2.66
C THR A 93 -0.68 15.89 2.63
N THR A 94 -1.10 17.08 3.05
CA THR A 94 -0.22 18.25 3.15
C THR A 94 0.96 18.00 4.10
N GLY A 95 0.72 17.32 5.23
CA GLY A 95 1.77 16.92 6.16
C GLY A 95 2.81 16.00 5.52
N ASN A 96 2.39 15.03 4.71
CA ASN A 96 3.31 14.16 3.99
C ASN A 96 4.15 14.94 2.96
N LEU A 97 3.53 15.89 2.25
CA LEU A 97 4.23 16.77 1.32
C LEU A 97 5.33 17.59 2.03
N HIS A 98 5.02 18.24 3.16
CA HIS A 98 6.02 19.01 3.92
C HIS A 98 7.17 18.14 4.43
N ILE A 99 6.89 16.96 4.98
CA ILE A 99 7.93 16.02 5.42
C ILE A 99 8.87 15.67 4.25
N GLN A 100 8.31 15.39 3.07
CA GLN A 100 9.09 15.02 1.90
C GLN A 100 9.88 16.19 1.30
N MET A 101 9.37 17.42 1.42
CA MET A 101 10.09 18.63 1.04
C MET A 101 11.28 18.90 1.96
N LYS A 102 11.07 18.89 3.28
CA LYS A 102 12.12 19.07 4.28
C LYS A 102 13.27 18.08 4.11
N LYS A 103 12.96 16.80 3.84
CA LYS A 103 13.97 15.76 3.55
C LYS A 103 14.87 16.07 2.35
N ARG A 104 14.46 16.98 1.47
CA ARG A 104 15.17 17.37 0.24
C ARG A 104 15.79 18.77 0.35
N GLY A 105 15.82 19.36 1.55
CA GLY A 105 16.27 20.74 1.75
C GLY A 105 15.36 21.76 1.09
N LEU A 106 14.13 21.37 0.77
CA LEU A 106 13.08 22.25 0.29
C LEU A 106 12.22 22.62 1.50
N LYS A 107 11.68 23.85 1.49
CA LYS A 107 10.85 24.50 2.53
C LYS A 107 10.25 23.58 3.59
#